data_AF-A0A3N5JMC9-F1
#
_entry.id   AF-A0A3N5JMC9-F1
#
_cell.length_a   1.000
_cell.length_b   1.000
_cell.length_c   1.000
_cell.angle_alpha   90.00
_cell.angle_beta   90.00
_cell.angle_gamma   90.00
#
_symmetry.space_group_name_H-M   'P 1'
#
loop_
_entity.id
_entity.type
_entity.pdbx_description
1 polymer ?
#
loop_
_entity_poly.entity_id
_entity_poly.type
_entity_poly.pdbx_seq_one_letter_code
_entity_poly.pdbx_strand_id
1 'polypeptide(L)'
;MTGRRHAGDGIHLTAAELIALRPRCHALRLPMRQAAASALAGAYRSRFRGRGVDFVESRNYQPGDDIRNMDWRVTARTGRAHTKVFQEERERPVLVVLDAGPSLYFGTRRRLKSVAAGQLAAAIAWSAVRRGDRIGGFLFAPGRHLEIRPAGGRRGAMRMIQGLVDWLEPGNAGGQGGGQVGGVAGAAAELQPLSLALERVRHAVRPGSLVIVISDFFSLDENSNRHLSRLRQHNDVIACQVLDAAEHELPPGR
;
A
#
# COMPACT_ATOMS: atom_id res chain seq x y z
N MET A 1 -23.32 25.68 3.13
CA MET A 1 -23.76 24.50 2.36
C MET A 1 -23.25 23.25 3.07
N THR A 2 -24.16 22.55 3.73
CA THR A 2 -23.95 21.41 4.62
C THR A 2 -23.48 20.19 3.82
N GLY A 3 -22.24 19.75 4.07
CA GLY A 3 -21.67 18.56 3.43
C GLY A 3 -22.50 17.33 3.77
N ARG A 4 -23.17 16.74 2.76
CA ARG A 4 -23.80 15.42 2.88
C ARG A 4 -22.76 14.44 3.42
N ARG A 5 -23.01 13.89 4.59
CA ARG A 5 -22.20 12.79 5.12
C ARG A 5 -22.47 11.59 4.20
N HIS A 6 -21.51 11.22 3.37
CA HIS A 6 -21.47 9.89 2.76
C HIS A 6 -21.12 8.90 3.88
N ALA A 7 -22.09 8.62 4.74
CA ALA A 7 -22.01 7.54 5.71
C ALA A 7 -22.72 6.35 5.05
N GLY A 8 -21.98 5.29 4.79
CA GLY A 8 -22.54 4.04 4.30
C GLY A 8 -23.44 3.36 5.31
N ASP A 9 -24.12 2.32 4.84
CA ASP A 9 -24.97 1.45 5.65
C ASP A 9 -24.17 0.52 6.59
N GLY A 10 -22.83 0.49 6.46
CA GLY A 10 -21.93 -0.34 7.26
C GLY A 10 -21.85 -1.80 6.79
N ILE A 11 -22.56 -2.16 5.72
CA ILE A 11 -22.63 -3.51 5.15
C ILE A 11 -21.94 -3.51 3.79
N HIS A 12 -22.24 -2.51 2.96
CA HIS A 12 -21.71 -2.35 1.62
C HIS A 12 -20.65 -1.26 1.59
N LEU A 13 -19.61 -1.49 0.78
CA LEU A 13 -18.54 -0.52 0.56
C LEU A 13 -18.80 0.23 -0.74
N THR A 14 -18.98 1.56 -0.68
CA THR A 14 -19.21 2.36 -1.88
C THR A 14 -17.99 3.19 -2.27
N ALA A 15 -17.76 3.38 -3.57
CA ALA A 15 -16.68 4.22 -4.06
C ALA A 15 -16.82 5.67 -3.57
N ALA A 16 -18.05 6.19 -3.48
CA ALA A 16 -18.32 7.55 -3.00
C ALA A 16 -17.84 7.75 -1.55
N GLU A 17 -18.09 6.78 -0.67
CA GLU A 17 -17.58 6.81 0.71
C GLU A 17 -16.05 6.78 0.76
N LEU A 18 -15.43 5.89 0.00
CA LEU A 18 -13.97 5.75 -0.04
C LEU A 18 -13.28 7.02 -0.59
N ILE A 19 -13.88 7.66 -1.59
CA ILE A 19 -13.41 8.94 -2.13
C ILE A 19 -13.56 10.05 -1.10
N ALA A 20 -14.66 10.07 -0.35
CA ALA A 20 -14.93 11.06 0.69
C ALA A 20 -13.94 10.97 1.88
N LEU A 21 -13.17 9.89 2.01
CA LEU A 21 -12.09 9.77 3.01
C LEU A 21 -10.87 10.63 2.68
N ARG A 22 -10.62 10.98 1.41
CA ARG A 22 -9.42 11.71 0.95
C ARG A 22 -9.01 12.91 1.84
N PRO A 23 -9.90 13.86 2.21
CA PRO A 23 -9.54 15.00 3.04
C PRO A 23 -9.25 14.65 4.52
N ARG A 24 -9.55 13.44 4.98
CA ARG A 24 -9.34 13.01 6.37
C ARG A 24 -8.05 12.21 6.59
N CYS A 25 -7.45 11.72 5.51
CA CYS A 25 -6.26 10.84 5.57
C CYS A 25 -4.94 11.60 5.80
N HIS A 26 -4.99 12.88 6.17
CA HIS A 26 -3.81 13.74 6.38
C HIS A 26 -2.92 13.26 7.54
N ALA A 27 -3.53 12.60 8.55
CA ALA A 27 -2.84 12.21 9.78
C ALA A 27 -2.16 10.83 9.72
N LEU A 28 -2.43 10.01 8.70
CA LEU A 28 -1.87 8.67 8.58
C LEU A 28 -0.39 8.73 8.20
N ARG A 29 0.48 8.57 9.20
CA ARG A 29 1.92 8.44 8.99
C ARG A 29 2.25 7.02 8.55
N LEU A 30 2.89 6.89 7.40
CA LEU A 30 3.40 5.62 6.88
C LEU A 30 4.90 5.52 7.22
N PRO A 31 5.29 4.81 8.29
CA PRO A 31 6.69 4.73 8.69
C PRO A 31 7.50 3.99 7.62
N MET A 32 8.65 4.57 7.29
CA MET A 32 9.55 4.09 6.25
C MET A 32 10.95 4.04 6.86
N ARG A 33 11.30 2.90 7.46
CA ARG A 33 12.58 2.74 8.17
C ARG A 33 13.67 2.21 7.25
N GLN A 34 13.28 1.35 6.30
CA GLN A 34 14.23 0.82 5.34
C GLN A 34 14.43 1.77 4.17
N ALA A 35 15.69 1.89 3.75
CA ALA A 35 16.02 2.61 2.53
C ALA A 35 15.30 1.96 1.35
N ALA A 36 14.71 2.79 0.46
CA ALA A 36 14.17 2.29 -0.80
C ALA A 36 15.28 1.50 -1.53
N ALA A 37 14.98 0.39 -2.19
CA ALA A 37 16.03 -0.44 -2.80
C ALA A 37 16.79 0.26 -3.93
N SER A 38 16.24 1.35 -4.50
CA SER A 38 17.00 2.25 -5.38
C SER A 38 18.15 2.97 -4.69
N ALA A 39 18.20 2.99 -3.35
CA ALA A 39 19.36 3.42 -2.57
C ALA A 39 20.43 2.33 -2.48
N LEU A 40 20.05 1.05 -2.42
CA LEU A 40 20.98 -0.09 -2.42
C LEU A 40 21.65 -0.29 -3.78
N ALA A 41 20.93 0.00 -4.88
CA ALA A 41 21.50 0.03 -6.23
C ALA A 41 22.39 1.26 -6.50
N GLY A 42 22.40 2.24 -5.59
CA GLY A 42 23.12 3.52 -5.71
C GLY A 42 24.64 3.43 -5.67
N ALA A 43 25.21 2.26 -5.40
CA ALA A 43 26.64 2.01 -5.61
C ALA A 43 27.00 1.83 -7.10
N TYR A 44 26.02 1.54 -7.95
CA TYR A 44 26.20 1.52 -9.40
C TYR A 44 25.58 2.80 -9.98
N ARG A 45 26.42 3.82 -10.17
CA ARG A 45 26.13 5.03 -10.95
C ARG A 45 25.45 4.64 -12.27
N SER A 46 24.13 4.70 -12.31
CA SER A 46 23.37 4.43 -13.53
C SER A 46 22.82 5.74 -14.09
N ARG A 47 23.14 5.98 -15.36
CA ARG A 47 22.71 7.07 -16.24
C ARG A 47 21.19 7.08 -16.43
N PHE A 48 20.39 7.31 -15.38
CA PHE A 48 18.94 7.27 -15.49
C PHE A 48 18.36 8.63 -15.90
N ARG A 49 18.04 8.74 -17.19
CA ARG A 49 17.08 9.69 -17.73
C ARG A 49 15.66 9.26 -17.31
N GLY A 50 15.25 9.66 -16.11
CA GLY A 50 13.88 9.52 -15.61
C GLY A 50 13.44 10.83 -14.95
N ARG A 51 12.26 11.33 -15.34
CA ARG A 51 11.67 12.59 -14.83
C ARG A 51 11.53 12.52 -13.30
N GLY A 52 12.24 13.38 -12.56
CA GLY A 52 12.10 13.52 -11.10
C GLY A 52 13.44 13.58 -10.35
N VAL A 53 14.28 14.57 -10.68
CA VAL A 53 15.43 14.96 -9.84
C VAL A 53 15.18 16.38 -9.39
N ASP A 54 14.83 16.54 -8.13
CA ASP A 54 14.64 17.85 -7.51
C ASP A 54 16.00 18.43 -7.13
N PHE A 55 16.22 19.68 -7.52
CA PHE A 55 17.35 20.44 -7.03
C PHE A 55 17.17 20.65 -5.52
N VAL A 56 18.12 20.16 -4.72
CA VAL A 56 18.12 20.37 -3.27
C VAL A 56 18.83 21.69 -2.97
N GLU A 57 20.11 21.76 -3.35
CA GLU A 57 20.99 22.87 -3.04
C GLU A 57 22.22 22.87 -3.95
N SER A 58 22.94 23.99 -3.98
CA SER A 58 24.29 24.05 -4.54
C SER A 58 25.29 23.96 -3.41
N ARG A 59 26.16 22.95 -3.45
CA ARG A 59 27.29 22.81 -2.51
C ARG A 59 28.61 23.12 -3.17
N ASN A 60 29.66 23.38 -2.39
CA ASN A 60 31.02 23.49 -2.91
C ASN A 60 31.42 22.21 -3.64
N TYR A 61 32.07 22.37 -4.79
CA TYR A 61 32.63 21.28 -5.58
C TYR A 61 33.65 20.51 -4.76
N GLN A 62 33.58 19.18 -4.81
CA GLN A 62 34.61 18.29 -4.28
C GLN A 62 35.27 17.51 -5.42
N PRO A 63 36.58 17.22 -5.34
CA PRO A 63 37.26 16.38 -6.32
C PRO A 63 36.54 15.04 -6.50
N GLY A 64 36.10 14.74 -7.74
CA GLY A 64 35.33 13.53 -8.07
C GLY A 64 33.85 13.77 -8.39
N ASP A 65 33.35 14.99 -8.16
CA ASP A 65 32.03 15.43 -8.60
C ASP A 65 31.96 15.52 -10.14
N ASP A 66 30.81 15.17 -10.72
CA ASP A 66 30.58 15.28 -12.16
C ASP A 66 30.38 16.76 -12.55
N ILE A 67 31.26 17.26 -13.41
CA ILE A 67 31.26 18.63 -13.96
C ILE A 67 29.94 18.97 -14.66
N ARG A 68 29.20 17.96 -15.18
CA ARG A 68 27.89 18.19 -15.82
C ARG A 68 26.84 18.73 -14.86
N ASN A 69 27.01 18.49 -13.56
CA ASN A 69 26.11 18.97 -12.52
C ASN A 69 26.55 20.33 -11.95
N MET A 70 27.52 21.01 -12.55
CA MET A 70 28.05 22.24 -11.97
C MET A 70 27.06 23.41 -12.08
N ASP A 71 26.90 24.17 -11.00
CA ASP A 71 26.03 25.35 -10.95
C ASP A 71 26.77 26.59 -11.41
N TRP A 72 26.78 26.82 -12.72
CA TRP A 72 27.45 27.99 -13.31
C TRP A 72 26.92 29.32 -12.79
N ARG A 73 25.65 29.40 -12.38
CA ARG A 73 25.07 30.65 -11.88
C ARG A 73 25.61 31.00 -10.49
N VAL A 74 25.66 30.02 -9.59
CA VAL A 74 26.22 30.21 -8.24
C VAL A 74 27.74 30.38 -8.31
N THR A 75 28.42 29.61 -9.18
CA THR A 75 29.87 29.73 -9.38
C THR A 75 30.27 31.09 -9.92
N ALA A 76 29.56 31.63 -10.91
CA ALA A 76 29.85 32.96 -11.45
C ALA A 76 29.69 34.07 -10.40
N ARG A 77 28.69 33.94 -9.50
CA ARG A 77 28.43 34.94 -8.45
C ARG A 77 29.40 34.86 -7.28
N THR A 78 29.85 33.67 -6.91
CA THR A 78 30.67 33.44 -5.70
C THR A 78 32.16 33.33 -6.00
N GLY A 79 32.56 33.16 -7.26
CA GLY A 79 33.94 32.88 -7.66
C GLY A 79 34.45 31.51 -7.23
N ARG A 80 33.60 30.66 -6.63
CA ARG A 80 33.96 29.31 -6.15
C ARG A 80 33.16 28.26 -6.91
N ALA A 81 33.79 27.13 -7.23
CA ALA A 81 33.13 26.03 -7.92
C ALA A 81 32.03 25.42 -7.05
N HIS A 82 30.80 25.34 -7.57
CA HIS A 82 29.63 24.79 -6.90
C HIS A 82 28.99 23.72 -7.76
N THR A 83 28.62 22.60 -7.15
CA THR A 83 27.91 21.50 -7.81
C THR A 83 26.46 21.48 -7.33
N LYS A 84 25.51 21.33 -8.28
CA LYS A 84 24.10 21.10 -7.98
C LYS A 84 23.94 19.73 -7.35
N VAL A 85 23.37 19.69 -6.15
CA VAL A 85 22.92 18.46 -5.50
C VAL A 85 21.49 18.23 -5.93
N PHE A 86 21.26 17.11 -6.58
CA PHE A 86 19.93 16.66 -6.96
C PHE A 86 19.51 15.51 -6.04
N GLN A 87 18.29 15.56 -5.54
CA GLN A 87 17.63 14.46 -4.87
C GLN A 87 16.63 13.85 -5.83
N GLU A 88 16.72 12.54 -6.01
CA GLU A 88 15.73 11.83 -6.80
C GLU A 88 14.38 11.86 -6.06
N GLU A 89 13.34 12.40 -6.71
CA GLU A 89 11.96 12.30 -6.25
C GLU A 89 11.53 10.84 -6.45
N ARG A 90 11.63 10.05 -5.37
CA ARG A 90 11.48 8.60 -5.43
C ARG A 90 10.08 8.19 -5.01
N GLU A 91 9.25 7.82 -5.98
CA GLU A 91 7.99 7.15 -5.69
C GLU A 91 8.25 5.75 -5.11
N ARG A 92 8.01 5.56 -3.81
CA ARG A 92 8.12 4.24 -3.18
C ARG A 92 6.84 3.42 -3.40
N PRO A 93 6.92 2.11 -3.71
CA PRO A 93 5.74 1.26 -3.73
C PRO A 93 5.19 1.05 -2.32
N VAL A 94 3.91 1.41 -2.14
CA VAL A 94 3.06 1.02 -1.02
C VAL A 94 2.11 -0.05 -1.52
N LEU A 95 2.15 -1.21 -0.87
CA LEU A 95 1.36 -2.39 -1.22
C LEU A 95 0.42 -2.71 -0.06
N VAL A 96 -0.87 -2.62 -0.31
CA VAL A 96 -1.90 -3.06 0.63
C VAL A 96 -2.22 -4.52 0.36
N VAL A 97 -2.02 -5.37 1.35
CA VAL A 97 -2.42 -6.78 1.33
C VAL A 97 -3.67 -6.90 2.18
N LEU A 98 -4.81 -7.15 1.56
CA LEU A 98 -6.08 -7.33 2.26
C LEU A 98 -6.49 -8.79 2.20
N ASP A 99 -6.60 -9.39 3.37
CA ASP A 99 -7.19 -10.71 3.55
C ASP A 99 -8.69 -10.54 3.79
N ALA A 100 -9.51 -10.92 2.81
CA ALA A 100 -10.97 -10.87 2.86
C ALA A 100 -11.56 -12.28 3.04
N GLY A 101 -11.03 -13.02 4.01
CA GLY A 101 -11.61 -14.27 4.48
C GLY A 101 -13.04 -14.12 5.02
N PRO A 102 -13.80 -15.24 5.17
CA PRO A 102 -15.19 -15.21 5.63
C PRO A 102 -15.37 -14.50 6.98
N SER A 103 -14.37 -14.58 7.85
CA SER A 103 -14.36 -13.94 9.16
C SER A 103 -14.44 -12.41 9.09
N LEU A 104 -14.02 -11.78 7.99
CA LEU A 104 -14.16 -10.32 7.81
C LEU A 104 -15.60 -9.89 7.49
N TYR A 105 -16.48 -10.79 7.06
CA TYR A 105 -17.90 -10.50 6.83
C TYR A 105 -18.73 -10.62 8.13
N PHE A 106 -18.10 -10.29 9.25
CA PHE A 106 -18.70 -10.23 10.58
C PHE A 106 -18.63 -8.81 11.14
N GLY A 107 -19.62 -8.42 11.92
CA GLY A 107 -19.63 -7.16 12.65
C GLY A 107 -20.85 -7.06 13.56
N THR A 108 -20.64 -6.64 14.82
CA THR A 108 -21.72 -6.61 15.83
C THR A 108 -22.31 -5.22 16.08
N ARG A 109 -21.57 -4.17 15.72
CA ARG A 109 -21.96 -2.78 16.04
C ARG A 109 -22.32 -1.97 14.80
N ARG A 110 -21.37 -1.19 14.28
CA ARG A 110 -21.63 -0.10 13.31
C ARG A 110 -21.37 -0.47 11.86
N ARG A 111 -20.51 -1.46 11.61
CA ARG A 111 -20.08 -1.89 10.27
C ARG A 111 -19.41 -3.25 10.36
N LEU A 112 -19.39 -3.97 9.24
CA LEU A 112 -18.62 -5.19 9.08
C LEU A 112 -17.10 -4.91 9.14
N LYS A 113 -16.32 -5.90 9.58
CA LYS A 113 -14.85 -5.86 9.54
C LYS A 113 -14.35 -5.63 8.11
N SER A 114 -15.00 -6.20 7.09
CA SER A 114 -14.69 -6.01 5.67
C SER A 114 -14.80 -4.55 5.23
N VAL A 115 -15.88 -3.86 5.63
CA VAL A 115 -16.08 -2.43 5.35
C VAL A 115 -15.01 -1.59 6.06
N ALA A 116 -14.71 -1.89 7.33
CA ALA A 116 -13.65 -1.20 8.07
C ALA A 116 -12.27 -1.40 7.42
N ALA A 117 -11.96 -2.62 6.98
CA ALA A 117 -10.72 -2.97 6.31
C ALA A 117 -10.59 -2.25 4.95
N GLY A 118 -11.66 -2.21 4.15
CA GLY A 118 -11.70 -1.47 2.89
C GLY A 118 -11.53 0.04 3.08
N GLN A 119 -12.14 0.62 4.11
CA GLN A 119 -11.97 2.02 4.46
C GLN A 119 -10.53 2.34 4.89
N LEU A 120 -9.89 1.45 5.66
CA LEU A 120 -8.48 1.57 6.03
C LEU A 120 -7.57 1.50 4.78
N ALA A 121 -7.81 0.53 3.90
CA ALA A 121 -7.07 0.37 2.64
C ALA A 121 -7.18 1.61 1.74
N ALA A 122 -8.38 2.19 1.60
CA ALA A 122 -8.59 3.43 0.86
C ALA A 122 -7.88 4.62 1.53
N ALA A 123 -7.90 4.69 2.86
CA ALA A 123 -7.21 5.75 3.59
C ALA A 123 -5.70 5.69 3.40
N ILE A 124 -5.12 4.49 3.38
CA ILE A 124 -3.72 4.24 3.03
C ILE A 124 -3.44 4.68 1.59
N ALA A 125 -4.30 4.32 0.64
CA ALA A 125 -4.15 4.70 -0.75
C ALA A 125 -4.11 6.23 -0.92
N TRP A 126 -4.99 6.96 -0.25
CA TRP A 126 -4.98 8.43 -0.26
C TRP A 126 -3.77 9.03 0.44
N SER A 127 -3.27 8.40 1.50
CA SER A 127 -2.04 8.83 2.17
C SER A 127 -0.82 8.64 1.27
N ALA A 128 -0.70 7.48 0.60
CA ALA A 128 0.37 7.20 -0.34
C ALA A 128 0.41 8.22 -1.50
N VAL A 129 -0.73 8.46 -2.15
CA VAL A 129 -0.84 9.40 -3.28
C VAL A 129 -0.40 10.81 -2.92
N ARG A 130 -0.74 11.26 -1.71
CA ARG A 130 -0.35 12.58 -1.20
C ARG A 130 1.16 12.71 -1.01
N ARG A 131 1.84 11.61 -0.66
CA ARG A 131 3.28 11.55 -0.44
C ARG A 131 4.07 11.36 -1.74
N GLY A 132 3.39 11.28 -2.89
CA GLY A 132 4.01 10.95 -4.17
C GLY A 132 4.33 9.45 -4.31
N ASP A 133 3.85 8.60 -3.40
CA ASP A 133 4.11 7.17 -3.43
C ASP A 133 3.23 6.45 -4.48
N ARG A 134 3.70 5.31 -4.99
CA ARG A 134 2.88 4.42 -5.82
C ARG A 134 2.04 3.51 -4.95
N ILE A 135 0.74 3.42 -5.20
CA ILE A 135 -0.15 2.51 -4.49
C ILE A 135 -0.52 1.32 -5.37
N GLY A 136 -0.43 0.13 -4.80
CA GLY A 136 -0.99 -1.11 -5.35
C GLY A 136 -1.49 -2.01 -4.22
N GLY A 137 -1.90 -3.22 -4.56
CA GLY A 137 -2.37 -4.15 -3.54
C GLY A 137 -2.67 -5.55 -4.02
N PHE A 138 -2.85 -6.43 -3.05
CA PHE A 138 -3.28 -7.81 -3.22
C PHE A 138 -4.53 -8.01 -2.37
N LEU A 139 -5.64 -8.38 -3.00
CA LEU A 139 -6.87 -8.72 -2.30
C LEU A 139 -7.05 -10.23 -2.39
N PHE A 140 -7.16 -10.89 -1.24
CA PHE A 140 -7.26 -12.34 -1.13
C PHE A 140 -8.60 -12.74 -0.54
N ALA A 141 -9.12 -13.88 -0.96
CA ALA A 141 -10.24 -14.57 -0.36
C ALA A 141 -10.08 -16.08 -0.69
N PRO A 142 -10.78 -16.98 0.02
CA PRO A 142 -10.65 -18.41 -0.27
C PRO A 142 -10.95 -18.70 -1.75
N GLY A 143 -9.99 -19.34 -2.43
CA GLY A 143 -10.11 -19.74 -3.84
C GLY A 143 -9.90 -18.65 -4.89
N ARG A 144 -9.73 -17.38 -4.51
CA ARG A 144 -9.57 -16.26 -5.47
C ARG A 144 -8.61 -15.17 -4.97
N HIS A 145 -7.94 -14.50 -5.90
CA HIS A 145 -7.17 -13.29 -5.58
C HIS A 145 -7.27 -12.24 -6.69
N LEU A 146 -6.94 -10.99 -6.32
CA LEU A 146 -6.81 -9.86 -7.23
C LEU A 146 -5.48 -9.15 -6.98
N GLU A 147 -4.66 -9.02 -8.01
CA GLU A 147 -3.45 -8.19 -7.99
C GLU A 147 -3.69 -6.83 -8.67
N ILE A 148 -3.40 -5.75 -7.95
CA ILE A 148 -3.44 -4.37 -8.43
C ILE A 148 -2.02 -3.84 -8.51
N ARG A 149 -1.51 -3.68 -9.73
CA ARG A 149 -0.14 -3.18 -9.96
C ARG A 149 0.05 -1.77 -9.40
N PRO A 150 1.17 -1.50 -8.69
CA PRO A 150 1.45 -0.18 -8.14
C PRO A 150 1.45 0.93 -9.18
N ALA A 151 0.77 2.03 -8.88
CA ALA A 151 0.79 3.22 -9.70
C ALA A 151 0.70 4.49 -8.87
N GLY A 152 1.38 5.53 -9.34
CA GLY A 152 1.37 6.85 -8.71
C GLY A 152 0.09 7.64 -8.95
N GLY A 153 -0.06 8.70 -8.16
CA GLY A 153 -1.08 9.72 -8.36
C GLY A 153 -2.53 9.22 -8.20
N ARG A 154 -3.48 10.11 -8.54
CA ARG A 154 -4.92 9.85 -8.39
C ARG A 154 -5.39 8.58 -9.10
N ARG A 155 -4.79 8.23 -10.24
CA ARG A 155 -5.14 7.02 -11.00
C ARG A 155 -4.83 5.74 -10.22
N GLY A 156 -3.72 5.70 -9.47
CA GLY A 156 -3.41 4.59 -8.58
C GLY A 156 -4.46 4.42 -7.48
N ALA A 157 -4.79 5.52 -6.79
CA ALA A 157 -5.83 5.53 -5.76
C ALA A 157 -7.19 5.04 -6.28
N MET A 158 -7.63 5.55 -7.43
CA MET A 158 -8.93 5.16 -8.00
C MET A 158 -8.97 3.70 -8.42
N ARG A 159 -7.86 3.14 -8.93
CA ARG A 159 -7.78 1.69 -9.23
C ARG A 159 -7.87 0.84 -7.95
N MET A 160 -7.20 1.26 -6.88
CA MET A 160 -7.32 0.59 -5.59
C MET A 160 -8.74 0.66 -5.05
N ILE A 161 -9.38 1.83 -5.08
CA ILE A 161 -10.77 2.04 -4.63
C ILE A 161 -11.74 1.16 -5.41
N GLN A 162 -11.63 1.15 -6.73
CA GLN A 162 -12.48 0.32 -7.57
C GLN A 162 -12.27 -1.17 -7.26
N GLY A 163 -11.02 -1.61 -7.17
CA GLY A 163 -10.71 -2.99 -6.80
C GLY A 163 -11.25 -3.39 -5.44
N LEU A 164 -11.22 -2.48 -4.44
CA LEU A 164 -11.79 -2.74 -3.12
C LEU A 164 -13.31 -2.88 -3.15
N VAL A 165 -14.01 -1.99 -3.85
CA VAL A 165 -15.47 -2.02 -4.00
C VAL A 165 -15.89 -3.31 -4.70
N ASP A 166 -15.31 -3.60 -5.85
CA ASP A 166 -15.65 -4.78 -6.65
C ASP A 166 -15.33 -6.08 -5.89
N TRP A 167 -14.24 -6.10 -5.09
CA TRP A 167 -13.80 -7.30 -4.39
C TRP A 167 -14.60 -7.64 -3.14
N LEU A 168 -14.92 -6.62 -2.34
CA LEU A 168 -15.58 -6.75 -1.03
C LEU A 168 -17.10 -6.72 -1.15
N GLU A 169 -17.64 -6.54 -2.35
CA GLU A 169 -19.07 -6.67 -2.58
C GLU A 169 -19.52 -8.12 -2.32
N PRO A 170 -20.48 -8.36 -1.40
CA PRO A 170 -20.88 -9.71 -1.00
C PRO A 170 -21.36 -10.59 -2.15
N GLY A 171 -21.89 -9.99 -3.23
CA GLY A 171 -22.37 -10.70 -4.43
C GLY A 171 -21.27 -11.13 -5.41
N ASN A 172 -20.07 -10.53 -5.34
CA ASN A 172 -18.96 -10.80 -6.25
C ASN A 172 -18.03 -11.94 -5.76
N ALA A 173 -18.43 -12.66 -4.71
CA ALA A 173 -17.76 -13.91 -4.30
C ALA A 173 -17.70 -14.94 -5.45
N GLY A 174 -18.55 -14.79 -6.47
CA GLY A 174 -18.60 -15.56 -7.71
C GLY A 174 -18.00 -14.89 -8.96
N GLY A 175 -16.89 -14.17 -8.86
CA GLY A 175 -15.98 -13.95 -10.00
C GLY A 175 -16.27 -12.78 -10.97
N GLN A 176 -15.19 -12.36 -11.63
CA GLN A 176 -15.08 -11.39 -12.75
C GLN A 176 -15.01 -9.89 -12.40
N GLY A 177 -13.96 -9.49 -11.66
CA GLY A 177 -13.45 -8.10 -11.66
C GLY A 177 -12.11 -8.03 -12.41
N GLY A 178 -11.95 -7.08 -13.34
CA GLY A 178 -10.92 -7.01 -14.40
C GLY A 178 -9.43 -6.85 -14.02
N GLY A 179 -8.95 -7.50 -12.96
CA GLY A 179 -7.52 -7.78 -12.77
C GLY A 179 -7.19 -9.24 -13.11
N GLN A 180 -5.92 -9.64 -12.99
CA GLN A 180 -5.54 -11.05 -13.15
C GLN A 180 -6.14 -11.86 -11.99
N VAL A 181 -7.35 -12.40 -12.20
CA VAL A 181 -8.03 -13.30 -11.27
C VAL A 181 -7.44 -14.69 -11.48
N GLY A 182 -6.56 -15.13 -10.60
CA GLY A 182 -6.14 -16.53 -10.57
C GLY A 182 -7.03 -17.31 -9.61
N GLY A 183 -7.87 -18.19 -10.15
CA GLY A 183 -8.65 -19.16 -9.38
C GLY A 183 -7.93 -20.50 -9.30
N VAL A 184 -7.98 -21.16 -8.15
CA VAL A 184 -7.60 -22.57 -8.00
C VAL A 184 -8.90 -23.33 -7.80
N ALA A 185 -9.39 -23.98 -8.86
CA ALA A 185 -10.62 -24.77 -8.79
C ALA A 185 -10.33 -26.11 -8.08
N GLY A 186 -10.95 -26.32 -6.91
CA GLY A 186 -10.89 -27.59 -6.17
C GLY A 186 -11.27 -27.44 -4.70
N ALA A 187 -11.64 -28.56 -4.04
CA ALA A 187 -12.11 -28.64 -2.65
C ALA A 187 -11.15 -28.04 -1.58
N ALA A 188 -9.90 -27.73 -1.94
CA ALA A 188 -8.96 -26.97 -1.11
C ALA A 188 -9.24 -25.45 -1.07
N ALA A 189 -10.30 -24.98 -1.74
CA ALA A 189 -10.70 -23.58 -1.78
C ALA A 189 -11.39 -23.10 -0.49
N GLU A 190 -11.82 -23.99 0.40
CA GLU A 190 -12.65 -23.61 1.56
C GLU A 190 -11.90 -22.84 2.65
N LEU A 191 -10.58 -23.04 2.78
CA LEU A 191 -9.74 -22.33 3.74
C LEU A 191 -8.34 -22.15 3.15
N GLN A 192 -8.16 -21.21 2.21
CA GLN A 192 -6.80 -20.84 1.80
C GLN A 192 -6.10 -20.11 2.95
N PRO A 193 -4.98 -20.63 3.48
CA PRO A 193 -4.30 -19.99 4.58
C PRO A 193 -3.64 -18.68 4.12
N LEU A 194 -3.54 -17.72 5.03
CA LEU A 194 -2.82 -16.46 4.84
C LEU A 194 -1.38 -16.67 4.32
N SER A 195 -0.77 -17.83 4.59
CA SER A 195 0.57 -18.17 4.09
C SER A 195 0.68 -18.20 2.56
N LEU A 196 -0.34 -18.68 1.84
CA LEU A 196 -0.35 -18.71 0.37
C LEU A 196 -0.44 -17.29 -0.21
N ALA A 197 -1.25 -16.43 0.43
CA ALA A 197 -1.33 -15.01 0.09
C ALA A 197 0.03 -14.33 0.27
N LEU A 198 0.67 -14.56 1.42
CA LEU A 198 1.99 -13.98 1.74
C LEU A 198 3.11 -14.51 0.83
N GLU A 199 3.03 -15.77 0.39
CA GLU A 199 3.95 -16.31 -0.62
C GLU A 199 3.87 -15.54 -1.94
N ARG A 200 2.65 -15.32 -2.45
CA ARG A 200 2.43 -14.55 -3.68
C ARG A 200 2.94 -13.13 -3.55
N VAL A 201 2.62 -12.48 -2.43
CA VAL A 201 3.11 -11.13 -2.11
C VAL A 201 4.65 -11.10 -2.14
N ARG A 202 5.33 -12.07 -1.52
CA ARG A 202 6.80 -12.17 -1.53
C ARG A 202 7.39 -12.23 -2.95
N HIS A 203 6.72 -12.88 -3.89
CA HIS A 203 7.21 -13.00 -5.26
C HIS A 203 6.96 -11.76 -6.11
N ALA A 204 5.96 -10.95 -5.77
CA ALA A 204 5.61 -9.76 -6.53
C ALA A 204 6.17 -8.45 -5.94
N VAL A 205 6.41 -8.41 -4.62
CA VAL A 205 6.97 -7.24 -3.92
C VAL A 205 8.42 -7.00 -4.34
N ARG A 206 8.71 -5.76 -4.74
CA ARG A 206 10.09 -5.31 -4.97
C ARG A 206 10.74 -4.89 -3.65
N PRO A 207 12.04 -5.15 -3.44
CA PRO A 207 12.78 -4.63 -2.29
C PRO A 207 12.58 -3.12 -2.08
N GLY A 208 12.60 -2.70 -0.82
CA GLY A 208 12.35 -1.33 -0.39
C GLY A 208 10.90 -0.90 -0.60
N SER A 209 9.94 -1.81 -0.62
CA SER A 209 8.51 -1.47 -0.59
C SER A 209 8.01 -1.30 0.85
N LEU A 210 6.87 -0.63 1.02
CA LEU A 210 6.09 -0.69 2.24
C LEU A 210 4.91 -1.65 2.02
N VAL A 211 4.87 -2.73 2.78
CA VAL A 211 3.80 -3.74 2.72
C VAL A 211 2.92 -3.56 3.96
N ILE A 212 1.63 -3.30 3.75
CA ILE A 212 0.65 -3.15 4.83
C ILE A 212 -0.34 -4.29 4.73
N VAL A 213 -0.31 -5.21 5.69
CA VAL A 213 -1.18 -6.37 5.77
C VAL A 213 -2.38 -6.04 6.64
N ILE A 214 -3.57 -6.11 6.07
CA ILE A 214 -4.86 -5.89 6.74
C ILE A 214 -5.57 -7.25 6.80
N SER A 215 -5.75 -7.78 8.00
CA SER A 215 -6.39 -9.07 8.27
C SER A 215 -6.89 -9.07 9.71
N ASP A 216 -7.75 -10.00 10.09
CA ASP A 216 -8.01 -10.32 11.50
C ASP A 216 -6.94 -11.26 12.09
N PHE A 217 -6.06 -11.81 11.24
CA PHE A 217 -4.97 -12.71 11.55
C PHE A 217 -5.40 -14.04 12.19
N PHE A 218 -6.67 -14.44 12.00
CA PHE A 218 -7.23 -15.65 12.61
C PHE A 218 -6.53 -16.94 12.10
N SER A 219 -6.14 -16.97 10.83
CA SER A 219 -5.51 -18.13 10.18
C SER A 219 -3.98 -18.03 10.10
N LEU A 220 -3.32 -17.42 11.10
CA LEU A 220 -1.86 -17.37 11.14
C LEU A 220 -1.27 -18.75 11.43
N ASP A 221 -0.34 -19.17 10.58
CA ASP A 221 0.44 -20.40 10.73
C ASP A 221 1.96 -20.11 10.71
N GLU A 222 2.77 -21.13 11.00
CA GLU A 222 4.23 -21.01 10.98
C GLU A 222 4.77 -20.60 9.61
N ASN A 223 4.09 -21.02 8.53
CA ASN A 223 4.45 -20.61 7.17
C ASN A 223 4.26 -19.11 6.98
N SER A 224 3.15 -18.54 7.46
CA SER A 224 2.86 -17.12 7.42
C SER A 224 3.95 -16.32 8.12
N ASN A 225 4.37 -16.74 9.31
CA ASN A 225 5.47 -16.13 10.05
C ASN A 225 6.79 -16.14 9.26
N ARG A 226 7.11 -17.27 8.61
CA ARG A 226 8.29 -17.38 7.75
C ARG A 226 8.21 -16.45 6.54
N HIS A 227 7.06 -16.32 5.90
CA HIS A 227 6.88 -15.41 4.76
C HIS A 227 6.98 -13.94 5.19
N LEU A 228 6.36 -13.55 6.32
CA LEU A 228 6.47 -12.21 6.90
C LEU A 228 7.91 -11.86 7.27
N SER A 229 8.62 -12.79 7.90
CA SER A 229 10.02 -12.62 8.29
C SER A 229 10.91 -12.37 7.09
N ARG A 230 10.73 -13.13 6.00
CA ARG A 230 11.46 -12.94 4.74
C ARG A 230 11.09 -11.61 4.06
N LEU A 231 9.80 -11.25 4.03
CA LEU A 231 9.36 -9.96 3.48
C LEU A 231 10.03 -8.80 4.21
N ARG A 232 10.15 -8.88 5.54
CA ARG A 232 10.74 -7.84 6.40
C ARG A 232 12.25 -7.64 6.21
N GLN A 233 12.98 -8.62 5.65
CA GLN A 233 14.42 -8.48 5.40
C GLN A 233 14.74 -7.32 4.45
N HIS A 234 13.85 -7.07 3.50
CA HIS A 234 14.06 -6.08 2.44
C HIS A 234 12.88 -5.13 2.27
N ASN A 235 11.82 -5.23 3.07
CA ASN A 235 10.69 -4.31 3.05
C ASN A 235 10.29 -3.86 4.45
N ASP A 236 9.67 -2.69 4.54
CA ASP A 236 8.92 -2.32 5.75
C ASP A 236 7.60 -3.08 5.71
N VAL A 237 7.26 -3.78 6.80
CA VAL A 237 6.01 -4.54 6.93
C VAL A 237 5.23 -4.04 8.13
N ILE A 238 3.98 -3.66 7.92
CA ILE A 238 3.03 -3.24 8.96
C ILE A 238 1.85 -4.21 8.94
N ALA A 239 1.53 -4.77 10.11
CA ALA A 239 0.32 -5.56 10.31
C ALA A 239 -0.76 -4.67 10.94
N CYS A 240 -1.94 -4.63 10.33
CA CYS A 240 -3.12 -3.92 10.79
C CYS A 240 -4.21 -4.95 11.10
N GLN A 241 -4.39 -5.25 12.39
CA GLN A 241 -5.42 -6.17 12.82
C GLN A 241 -6.79 -5.49 12.80
N VAL A 242 -7.78 -6.14 12.18
CA VAL A 242 -9.17 -5.69 12.18
C VAL A 242 -9.96 -6.56 13.15
N LEU A 243 -10.50 -5.95 14.19
CA LEU A 243 -11.25 -6.61 15.25
C LEU A 243 -12.66 -6.06 15.35
N ASP A 244 -13.61 -6.91 15.73
CA ASP A 244 -14.93 -6.48 16.17
C ASP A 244 -14.96 -6.29 17.69
N ALA A 245 -15.84 -5.42 18.18
CA ALA A 245 -15.92 -5.15 19.61
C ALA A 245 -16.31 -6.38 20.45
N ALA A 246 -17.11 -7.29 19.90
CA ALA A 246 -17.47 -8.54 20.57
C ALA A 246 -16.31 -9.54 20.68
N GLU A 247 -15.26 -9.37 19.88
CA GLU A 247 -14.03 -10.17 19.98
C GLU A 247 -13.11 -9.67 21.10
N HIS A 248 -13.31 -8.42 21.56
CA HIS A 248 -12.55 -7.81 22.65
C HIS A 248 -13.23 -8.00 24.01
N GLU A 249 -14.55 -7.84 24.06
CA GLU A 249 -15.36 -8.00 25.26
C GLU A 249 -16.58 -8.86 24.94
N LEU A 250 -16.74 -9.95 25.69
CA LEU A 250 -17.96 -10.75 25.63
C LEU A 250 -19.14 -9.85 26.01
N PRO A 251 -20.24 -9.85 25.23
CA PRO A 251 -21.42 -9.08 25.58
C PRO A 251 -21.93 -9.54 26.96
N PRO A 252 -22.46 -8.62 27.79
CA PRO A 252 -23.00 -9.00 29.10
C PRO A 252 -24.06 -10.09 28.90
N GLY A 253 -23.83 -11.24 29.53
CA GLY A 253 -24.78 -12.35 29.51
C GLY A 253 -26.14 -11.89 30.01
N ARG A 254 -27.20 -12.36 29.36
CA ARG A 254 -28.58 -12.08 29.74
C ARG A 254 -29.09 -13.09 30.74
#